data_AF-A0A936I5U9-F1
#
_entry.id   AF-A0A936I5U9-F1
#
_cell.length_a   1.000
_cell.length_b   1.000
_cell.length_c   1.000
_cell.angle_alpha   90.00
_cell.angle_beta   90.00
_cell.angle_gamma   90.00
#
_symmetry.space_group_name_H-M   'P 1'
#
loop_
_entity.id
_entity.type
_entity.pdbx_description
1 polymer ?
#
loop_
_entity_poly.entity_id
_entity_poly.type
_entity_poly.pdbx_seq_one_letter_code
_entity_poly.pdbx_strand_id
1 'polypeptide(L)'
;MLRRTLWLACIAVIGESQSQNADIVRGEYWIDQDLGNGGNIAFTVVNDPEVNNLQLPINLAGYDPGIHTIGIRTLDADGHWSLTNFSSAVVIPEPAMPPSDLVEIRYFFNEDPYFGNEPVAWTGSAIDVNGLTFNPDLTGAVPGINTLFIRSRTSDGHWGLTNHAAILVIDPDTTIGLIDRVETFVLPGTDPGFGQADQHLVSAPENDLFGYNFDTPIPIDFLLGDTLMIRSQDSEGHWSLTNHVVINGSTDVNELADETGISAFPNPFAETVTVQPAEAKPLRVILYDPQGKLVYDKMLTATTTIDLNGMVAGGYTAFFWQDQERIHRTTLIKQ
;
A
#
# COMPACT_ATOMS: atom_id res chain seq x y z
N MET A 1 -81.14 74.97 -36.45
CA MET A 1 -80.68 75.34 -35.08
C MET A 1 -80.66 74.05 -34.30
N LEU A 2 -79.56 73.55 -33.74
CA LEU A 2 -78.47 74.20 -33.02
C LEU A 2 -77.15 73.46 -33.31
N ARG A 3 -76.12 74.22 -33.70
CA ARG A 3 -74.71 73.82 -33.56
C ARG A 3 -74.38 73.78 -32.06
N ARG A 4 -73.64 72.78 -31.59
CA ARG A 4 -72.72 72.96 -30.46
C ARG A 4 -71.44 72.13 -30.64
N THR A 5 -70.39 72.81 -30.26
CA THR A 5 -68.98 72.67 -30.62
C THR A 5 -68.26 71.65 -29.74
N LEU A 6 -67.26 71.01 -30.37
CA LEU A 6 -66.14 70.21 -29.85
C LEU A 6 -65.77 70.36 -28.37
N TRP A 7 -65.40 69.23 -27.76
CA TRP A 7 -64.12 69.14 -27.05
C TRP A 7 -63.39 67.87 -27.49
N LEU A 8 -62.25 68.06 -28.13
CA LEU A 8 -61.23 67.04 -28.34
C LEU A 8 -60.60 66.77 -26.97
N ALA A 9 -60.66 65.53 -26.49
CA ALA A 9 -59.75 65.04 -25.47
C ALA A 9 -58.97 63.88 -26.09
N CYS A 10 -57.80 64.20 -26.64
CA CYS A 10 -56.72 63.23 -26.76
C CYS A 10 -56.40 62.76 -25.34
N ILE A 11 -56.84 61.56 -24.98
CA ILE A 11 -56.14 60.80 -23.95
C ILE A 11 -55.10 59.99 -24.72
N ALA A 12 -53.91 60.58 -24.84
CA ALA A 12 -52.72 59.77 -24.90
C ALA A 12 -52.65 59.06 -23.54
N VAL A 13 -53.07 57.79 -23.48
CA VAL A 13 -52.39 56.90 -22.53
C VAL A 13 -51.06 56.64 -23.20
N ILE A 14 -50.11 57.49 -22.83
CA ILE A 14 -48.70 57.24 -22.94
C ILE A 14 -48.54 55.88 -22.26
N GLY A 15 -48.30 54.84 -23.07
CA GLY A 15 -47.86 53.58 -22.52
C GLY A 15 -46.51 53.85 -21.88
N GLU A 16 -46.51 54.20 -20.60
CA GLU A 16 -45.37 53.90 -19.77
C GLU A 16 -45.33 52.38 -19.70
N SER A 17 -44.62 51.77 -20.65
CA SER A 17 -43.89 50.55 -20.34
C SER A 17 -42.86 50.98 -19.32
N GLN A 18 -43.29 51.09 -18.06
CA GLN A 18 -42.35 50.87 -16.99
C GLN A 18 -41.92 49.42 -17.21
N SER A 19 -40.67 49.24 -17.64
CA SER A 19 -39.96 47.99 -17.44
C SER A 19 -39.88 47.83 -15.92
N GLN A 20 -40.99 47.40 -15.33
CA GLN A 20 -41.08 47.17 -13.91
C GLN A 20 -40.34 45.86 -13.70
N ASN A 21 -39.20 45.98 -13.04
CA ASN A 21 -38.49 44.87 -12.47
C ASN A 21 -39.33 44.35 -11.29
N ALA A 22 -40.51 43.81 -11.61
CA ALA A 22 -41.47 43.32 -10.64
C ALA A 22 -41.00 41.96 -10.16
N ASP A 23 -40.80 41.84 -8.85
CA ASP A 23 -40.32 40.61 -8.25
C ASP A 23 -41.24 39.45 -8.63
N ILE A 24 -40.65 38.30 -8.95
CA ILE A 24 -41.40 37.07 -9.17
C ILE A 24 -41.90 36.57 -7.82
N VAL A 25 -43.23 36.46 -7.66
CA VAL A 25 -43.87 36.13 -6.37
C VAL A 25 -44.29 34.66 -6.29
N ARG A 26 -44.48 34.00 -7.43
CA ARG A 26 -44.93 32.60 -7.52
C ARG A 26 -44.57 32.00 -8.87
N GLY A 27 -44.57 30.67 -8.98
CA GLY A 27 -44.72 30.02 -10.26
C GLY A 27 -45.62 28.80 -10.20
N GLU A 28 -45.82 28.18 -11.35
CA GLU A 28 -46.53 26.92 -11.48
C GLU A 28 -45.94 26.06 -12.59
N TYR A 29 -46.06 24.75 -12.43
CA TYR A 29 -45.64 23.77 -13.42
C TYR A 29 -46.71 22.71 -13.64
N TRP A 30 -46.65 22.06 -14.80
CA TRP A 30 -47.50 20.93 -15.18
C TRP A 30 -46.72 19.91 -15.98
N ILE A 31 -47.25 18.69 -16.04
CA ILE A 31 -46.76 17.61 -16.88
C ILE A 31 -47.86 17.28 -17.90
N ASP A 32 -47.51 17.32 -19.17
CA ASP A 32 -48.31 17.09 -20.39
C ASP A 32 -49.49 18.05 -20.62
N GLN A 33 -50.31 18.34 -19.61
CA GLN A 33 -51.53 19.14 -19.75
C GLN A 33 -51.49 20.43 -18.92
N ASP A 34 -51.60 21.59 -19.57
CA ASP A 34 -51.79 22.90 -18.91
C ASP A 34 -53.28 23.10 -18.56
N LEU A 35 -53.58 23.29 -17.27
CA LEU A 35 -54.94 23.58 -16.77
C LEU A 35 -55.31 25.08 -16.81
N GLY A 36 -54.44 25.90 -17.40
CA GLY A 36 -54.60 27.36 -17.48
C GLY A 36 -54.02 28.09 -16.26
N ASN A 37 -53.92 29.41 -16.39
CA ASN A 37 -53.24 30.28 -15.42
C ASN A 37 -53.84 30.12 -14.01
N GLY A 38 -53.02 29.69 -13.06
CA GLY A 38 -53.43 29.49 -11.67
C GLY A 38 -54.08 28.13 -11.38
N GLY A 39 -54.20 27.25 -12.38
CA GLY A 39 -54.81 25.92 -12.26
C GLY A 39 -53.81 24.77 -12.10
N ASN A 40 -52.51 25.02 -12.21
CA ASN A 40 -51.45 24.00 -12.18
C ASN A 40 -50.80 23.85 -10.79
N ILE A 41 -49.75 23.04 -10.68
CA ILE A 41 -49.03 22.81 -9.42
C ILE A 41 -48.17 24.04 -9.11
N ALA A 42 -48.55 24.78 -8.06
CA ALA A 42 -47.87 26.00 -7.66
C ALA A 42 -46.58 25.72 -6.87
N PHE A 43 -45.57 26.55 -7.08
CA PHE A 43 -44.37 26.62 -6.25
C PHE A 43 -44.08 28.07 -5.84
N THR A 44 -43.37 28.23 -4.73
CA THR A 44 -42.97 29.55 -4.23
C THR A 44 -41.60 29.92 -4.78
N VAL A 45 -41.42 31.21 -5.02
CA VAL A 45 -40.17 31.81 -5.45
C VAL A 45 -39.82 32.88 -4.42
N VAL A 46 -38.53 33.09 -4.15
CA VAL A 46 -38.08 34.26 -3.39
C VAL A 46 -38.37 35.50 -4.24
N ASN A 47 -38.91 36.57 -3.65
CA ASN A 47 -39.14 37.84 -4.34
C ASN A 47 -37.83 38.33 -4.96
N ASP A 48 -37.63 37.98 -6.23
CA ASP A 48 -36.41 38.20 -6.97
C ASP A 48 -36.80 38.70 -8.37
N PRO A 49 -36.14 39.76 -8.87
CA PRO A 49 -36.30 40.21 -10.24
C PRO A 49 -35.94 39.13 -11.29
N GLU A 50 -35.12 38.13 -10.96
CA GLU A 50 -34.73 37.06 -11.88
C GLU A 50 -34.50 35.72 -11.16
N VAL A 51 -35.22 34.68 -11.59
CA VAL A 51 -35.06 33.33 -11.02
C VAL A 51 -34.11 32.51 -11.88
N ASN A 52 -32.84 32.51 -11.48
CA ASN A 52 -31.82 31.67 -12.09
C ASN A 52 -31.70 30.30 -11.39
N ASN A 53 -31.50 29.23 -12.17
CA ASN A 53 -31.23 27.87 -11.67
C ASN A 53 -32.29 27.27 -10.71
N LEU A 54 -33.57 27.54 -10.96
CA LEU A 54 -34.66 26.95 -10.19
C LEU A 54 -34.62 25.40 -10.27
N GLN A 55 -34.53 24.76 -9.10
CA GLN A 55 -34.63 23.31 -8.98
C GLN A 55 -35.98 22.93 -8.37
N LEU A 56 -36.80 22.23 -9.13
CA LEU A 56 -38.08 21.70 -8.67
C LEU A 56 -38.02 20.17 -8.58
N PRO A 57 -38.45 19.56 -7.46
CA PRO A 57 -38.54 18.10 -7.33
C PRO A 57 -39.78 17.58 -8.06
N ILE A 58 -39.71 17.48 -9.39
CA ILE A 58 -40.81 16.99 -10.22
C ILE A 58 -40.87 15.46 -10.14
N ASN A 59 -41.94 14.93 -9.56
CA ASN A 59 -42.17 13.49 -9.45
C ASN A 59 -42.91 12.94 -10.67
N LEU A 60 -42.31 11.97 -11.36
CA LEU A 60 -42.87 11.27 -12.53
C LEU A 60 -43.40 9.87 -12.19
N ALA A 61 -43.48 9.50 -10.91
CA ALA A 61 -44.06 8.23 -10.49
C ALA A 61 -45.52 8.12 -10.97
N GLY A 62 -45.84 7.03 -11.66
CA GLY A 62 -47.18 6.75 -12.18
C GLY A 62 -47.48 7.30 -13.57
N TYR A 63 -46.54 7.99 -14.22
CA TYR A 63 -46.62 8.29 -15.65
C TYR A 63 -46.23 7.06 -16.48
N ASP A 64 -46.90 6.86 -17.62
CA ASP A 64 -46.60 5.77 -18.53
C ASP A 64 -45.19 5.92 -19.15
N PRO A 65 -44.53 4.83 -19.58
CA PRO A 65 -43.27 4.95 -20.30
C PRO A 65 -43.40 5.80 -21.57
N GLY A 66 -42.56 6.82 -21.72
CA GLY A 66 -42.64 7.76 -22.82
C GLY A 66 -41.91 9.09 -22.59
N ILE A 67 -42.06 10.01 -23.55
CA ILE A 67 -41.60 11.39 -23.43
C ILE A 67 -42.74 12.23 -22.87
N HIS A 68 -42.48 12.90 -21.75
CA HIS A 68 -43.41 13.82 -21.10
C HIS A 68 -42.91 15.26 -21.23
N THR A 69 -43.85 16.19 -21.38
CA THR A 69 -43.55 17.63 -21.50
C THR A 69 -43.84 18.33 -20.19
N ILE A 70 -42.85 19.00 -19.63
CA ILE A 70 -42.98 19.80 -18.42
C ILE A 70 -43.06 21.27 -18.83
N GLY A 71 -44.17 21.92 -18.54
CA GLY A 71 -44.31 23.37 -18.70
C GLY A 71 -44.12 24.07 -17.36
N ILE A 72 -43.47 25.24 -17.38
CA ILE A 72 -43.26 26.08 -16.20
C ILE A 72 -43.51 27.55 -16.56
N ARG A 73 -44.22 28.27 -15.70
CA ARG A 73 -44.36 29.73 -15.78
C ARG A 73 -44.33 30.37 -14.40
N THR A 74 -44.01 31.65 -14.37
CA THR A 74 -43.91 32.48 -13.17
C THR A 74 -44.90 33.63 -13.22
N LEU A 75 -45.30 34.12 -12.05
CA LEU A 75 -46.21 35.24 -11.84
C LEU A 75 -45.43 36.35 -11.12
N ASP A 76 -45.45 37.56 -11.68
CA ASP A 76 -44.86 38.74 -11.05
C ASP A 76 -45.79 39.37 -10.00
N ALA A 77 -45.24 40.29 -9.21
CA ALA A 77 -45.97 41.03 -8.18
C ALA A 77 -47.13 41.90 -8.73
N ASP A 78 -47.11 42.25 -10.01
CA ASP A 78 -48.14 43.04 -10.69
C ASP A 78 -49.26 42.16 -11.29
N GLY A 79 -49.13 40.83 -11.18
CA GLY A 79 -50.13 39.86 -11.61
C GLY A 79 -49.99 39.38 -13.05
N HIS A 80 -48.86 39.63 -13.72
CA HIS A 80 -48.60 39.14 -15.07
C HIS A 80 -47.87 37.80 -15.06
N TRP A 81 -48.32 36.89 -15.92
CA TRP A 81 -47.66 35.61 -16.15
C TRP A 81 -46.53 35.76 -17.17
N SER A 82 -45.40 35.11 -16.90
CA SER A 82 -44.31 34.99 -17.87
C SER A 82 -44.68 34.06 -19.03
N LEU A 83 -43.83 34.08 -20.06
CA LEU A 83 -43.87 33.07 -21.10
C LEU A 83 -43.59 31.69 -20.49
N THR A 84 -44.32 30.68 -20.96
CA THR A 84 -44.07 29.30 -20.55
C THR A 84 -42.74 28.82 -21.10
N ASN A 85 -41.91 28.28 -20.21
CA ASN A 85 -40.73 27.50 -20.59
C ASN A 85 -41.09 26.01 -20.58
N PHE A 86 -40.52 25.25 -21.52
CA PHE A 86 -40.80 23.82 -21.67
C PHE A 86 -39.53 23.00 -21.54
N SER A 87 -39.63 21.90 -20.82
CA SER A 87 -38.61 20.86 -20.71
C SER A 87 -39.23 19.50 -21.02
N SER A 88 -38.41 18.50 -21.31
CA SER A 88 -38.86 17.13 -21.55
C SER A 88 -38.23 16.18 -20.55
N ALA A 89 -39.02 15.22 -20.08
CA ALA A 89 -38.54 14.10 -19.28
C ALA A 89 -38.88 12.79 -19.97
N VAL A 90 -38.01 11.79 -19.83
CA VAL A 90 -38.22 10.45 -20.39
C VAL A 90 -38.48 9.48 -19.24
N VAL A 91 -39.67 8.89 -19.21
CA VAL A 91 -39.99 7.77 -18.33
C VAL A 91 -39.68 6.50 -19.10
N ILE A 92 -38.74 5.71 -18.59
CA ILE A 92 -38.40 4.41 -19.16
C ILE A 92 -39.19 3.32 -18.42
N PRO A 93 -39.62 2.25 -19.12
CA PRO A 93 -40.25 1.13 -18.45
C PRO A 93 -39.24 0.50 -17.49
N GLU A 94 -39.67 0.24 -16.26
CA GLU A 94 -38.93 -0.64 -15.37
C GLU A 94 -38.89 -2.03 -16.05
N PRO A 95 -37.71 -2.65 -16.21
CA PRO A 95 -37.63 -3.93 -16.90
C PRO A 95 -38.50 -4.96 -16.17
N ALA A 96 -39.55 -5.42 -16.84
CA ALA A 96 -40.47 -6.44 -16.35
C ALA A 96 -39.87 -7.85 -16.45
N MET A 97 -38.69 -8.05 -15.88
CA MET A 97 -38.20 -9.40 -15.60
C MET A 97 -38.50 -9.67 -14.13
N PRO A 98 -39.26 -10.73 -13.76
CA PRO A 98 -39.28 -11.13 -12.37
C PRO A 98 -37.82 -11.31 -11.96
N PRO A 99 -37.39 -10.83 -10.78
CA PRO A 99 -36.02 -11.05 -10.33
C PRO A 99 -35.77 -12.56 -10.38
N SER A 100 -34.95 -12.98 -11.34
CA SER A 100 -34.55 -14.37 -11.42
C SER A 100 -33.53 -14.55 -10.30
N ASP A 101 -33.97 -15.12 -9.19
CA ASP A 101 -33.09 -15.42 -8.08
C ASP A 101 -31.83 -16.12 -8.57
N LEU A 102 -30.70 -15.74 -8.00
CA LEU A 102 -29.50 -16.53 -8.08
C LEU A 102 -29.77 -17.87 -7.39
N VAL A 103 -29.55 -18.96 -8.13
CA VAL A 103 -29.80 -20.32 -7.63
C VAL A 103 -28.54 -21.13 -7.43
N GLU A 104 -27.45 -20.75 -8.11
CA GLU A 104 -26.23 -21.55 -8.14
C GLU A 104 -25.01 -20.68 -8.43
N ILE A 105 -23.91 -20.93 -7.72
CA ILE A 105 -22.59 -20.39 -8.02
C ILE A 105 -21.64 -21.57 -8.16
N ARG A 106 -20.88 -21.60 -9.25
CA ARG A 106 -19.87 -22.61 -9.53
C ARG A 106 -18.50 -22.00 -9.72
N TYR A 107 -17.47 -22.80 -9.49
CA TYR A 107 -16.08 -22.37 -9.62
C TYR A 107 -15.20 -23.39 -10.35
N PHE A 108 -14.10 -22.93 -10.94
CA PHE A 108 -13.11 -23.77 -11.61
C PHE A 108 -11.73 -23.09 -11.63
N PHE A 109 -10.68 -23.87 -11.92
CA PHE A 109 -9.29 -23.39 -11.95
C PHE A 109 -8.73 -23.43 -13.36
N ASN A 110 -8.08 -22.34 -13.76
CA ASN A 110 -7.23 -22.17 -14.95
C ASN A 110 -7.95 -22.30 -16.31
N GLU A 111 -8.70 -23.38 -16.53
CA GLU A 111 -9.42 -23.68 -17.78
C GLU A 111 -10.91 -23.94 -17.50
N ASP A 112 -11.79 -23.38 -18.34
CA ASP A 112 -13.24 -23.59 -18.24
C ASP A 112 -13.59 -25.02 -18.68
N PRO A 113 -14.15 -25.88 -17.79
CA PRO A 113 -14.46 -27.27 -18.11
C PRO A 113 -15.80 -27.43 -18.84
N TYR A 114 -16.37 -26.34 -19.38
CA TYR A 114 -17.68 -26.25 -20.01
C TYR A 114 -18.86 -26.45 -19.05
N PHE A 115 -20.04 -26.00 -19.47
CA PHE A 115 -21.23 -25.94 -18.61
C PHE A 115 -21.64 -27.28 -17.97
N GLY A 116 -21.66 -27.31 -16.64
CA GLY A 116 -22.46 -28.24 -15.84
C GLY A 116 -21.68 -29.27 -15.03
N ASN A 117 -20.36 -29.37 -15.20
CA ASN A 117 -19.50 -30.33 -14.49
C ASN A 117 -18.59 -29.68 -13.44
N GLU A 118 -18.68 -28.36 -13.26
CA GLU A 118 -17.88 -27.66 -12.25
C GLU A 118 -18.33 -27.98 -10.83
N PRO A 119 -17.41 -27.97 -9.86
CA PRO A 119 -17.73 -27.88 -8.45
C PRO A 119 -18.65 -26.70 -8.13
N VAL A 120 -19.53 -26.92 -7.16
CA VAL A 120 -20.52 -25.94 -6.70
C VAL A 120 -20.00 -25.21 -5.46
N ALA A 121 -19.88 -23.89 -5.54
CA ALA A 121 -19.50 -23.03 -4.41
C ALA A 121 -20.71 -22.68 -3.53
N TRP A 122 -21.90 -22.55 -4.13
CA TRP A 122 -23.12 -22.18 -3.43
C TRP A 122 -24.38 -22.60 -4.21
N THR A 123 -25.44 -22.93 -3.48
CA THR A 123 -26.79 -23.13 -4.03
C THR A 123 -27.83 -22.48 -3.11
N GLY A 124 -28.90 -21.93 -3.66
CA GLY A 124 -29.97 -21.32 -2.86
C GLY A 124 -31.04 -20.65 -3.71
N SER A 125 -31.68 -19.63 -3.14
CA SER A 125 -32.59 -18.72 -3.85
C SER A 125 -32.41 -17.35 -3.21
N ALA A 126 -31.72 -16.45 -3.90
CA ALA A 126 -31.45 -15.11 -3.40
C ALA A 126 -31.34 -14.10 -4.54
N ILE A 127 -31.73 -12.86 -4.30
CA ILE A 127 -31.52 -11.76 -5.26
C ILE A 127 -30.03 -11.42 -5.41
N ASP A 128 -29.23 -11.66 -4.37
CA ASP A 128 -27.80 -11.39 -4.30
C ASP A 128 -27.16 -12.23 -3.18
N VAL A 129 -25.89 -12.59 -3.33
CA VAL A 129 -25.10 -13.36 -2.34
C VAL A 129 -23.86 -12.56 -1.96
N ASN A 130 -24.05 -11.60 -1.05
CA ASN A 130 -22.97 -10.80 -0.52
C ASN A 130 -22.14 -11.56 0.52
N GLY A 131 -20.81 -11.47 0.39
CA GLY A 131 -19.89 -12.06 1.38
C GLY A 131 -19.83 -13.59 1.35
N LEU A 132 -20.08 -14.23 0.20
CA LEU A 132 -19.93 -15.67 0.07
C LEU A 132 -18.55 -16.12 0.55
N THR A 133 -18.55 -16.99 1.55
CA THR A 133 -17.35 -17.68 2.04
C THR A 133 -17.50 -19.17 1.73
N PHE A 134 -16.54 -19.74 1.02
CA PHE A 134 -16.47 -21.17 0.77
C PHE A 134 -15.01 -21.62 0.72
N ASN A 135 -14.78 -22.91 0.98
CA ASN A 135 -13.46 -23.54 0.87
C ASN A 135 -13.42 -24.34 -0.43
N PRO A 136 -12.75 -23.86 -1.50
CA PRO A 136 -12.68 -24.61 -2.74
C PRO A 136 -11.89 -25.90 -2.53
N ASP A 137 -12.44 -27.02 -3.00
CA ASP A 137 -11.65 -28.21 -3.28
C ASP A 137 -10.59 -27.87 -4.34
N LEU A 138 -9.33 -28.09 -4.00
CA LEU A 138 -8.16 -27.80 -4.83
C LEU A 138 -7.79 -28.97 -5.76
N THR A 139 -8.60 -30.04 -5.80
CA THR A 139 -8.45 -31.15 -6.73
C THR A 139 -8.52 -30.62 -8.18
N GLY A 140 -7.36 -30.44 -8.82
CA GLY A 140 -7.23 -29.86 -10.16
C GLY A 140 -6.50 -28.51 -10.24
N ALA A 141 -6.16 -27.90 -9.10
CA ALA A 141 -5.22 -26.79 -9.05
C ALA A 141 -3.76 -27.30 -9.11
N VAL A 142 -2.85 -26.46 -9.61
CA VAL A 142 -1.40 -26.75 -9.64
C VAL A 142 -0.65 -25.97 -8.56
N PRO A 143 0.48 -26.43 -8.02
CA PRO A 143 1.31 -25.59 -7.16
C PRO A 143 1.74 -24.30 -7.88
N GLY A 144 1.65 -23.16 -7.19
CA GLY A 144 1.95 -21.83 -7.74
C GLY A 144 0.70 -20.99 -8.05
N ILE A 145 0.85 -20.06 -8.98
CA ILE A 145 -0.21 -19.10 -9.33
C ILE A 145 -1.27 -19.80 -10.19
N ASN A 146 -2.51 -19.82 -9.71
CA ASN A 146 -3.69 -20.29 -10.45
C ASN A 146 -4.67 -19.14 -10.65
N THR A 147 -5.58 -19.28 -11.61
CA THR A 147 -6.74 -18.39 -11.74
C THR A 147 -8.00 -19.13 -11.29
N LEU A 148 -8.64 -18.63 -10.24
CA LEU A 148 -9.96 -19.07 -9.78
C LEU A 148 -11.02 -18.31 -10.55
N PHE A 149 -11.86 -19.03 -11.28
CA PHE A 149 -13.04 -18.49 -11.96
C PHE A 149 -14.29 -18.81 -11.17
N ILE A 150 -15.25 -17.88 -11.15
CA ILE A 150 -16.55 -18.03 -10.50
C ILE A 150 -17.62 -17.53 -11.45
N ARG A 151 -18.70 -18.30 -11.61
CA ARG A 151 -19.87 -17.88 -12.39
C ARG A 151 -21.16 -18.27 -11.70
N SER A 152 -22.18 -17.48 -11.98
CA SER A 152 -23.44 -17.48 -11.25
C SER A 152 -24.57 -17.85 -12.21
N ARG A 153 -25.56 -18.60 -11.74
CA ARG A 153 -26.72 -19.03 -12.54
C ARG A 153 -28.01 -18.59 -11.88
N THR A 154 -28.91 -18.06 -12.69
CA THR A 154 -30.23 -17.60 -12.27
C THR A 154 -31.29 -18.70 -12.43
N SER A 155 -32.42 -18.54 -11.74
CA SER A 155 -33.54 -19.51 -11.70
C SER A 155 -34.19 -19.79 -13.07
N ASP A 156 -34.04 -18.88 -14.02
CA ASP A 156 -34.45 -19.02 -15.42
C ASP A 156 -33.42 -19.79 -16.28
N GLY A 157 -32.30 -20.20 -15.68
CA GLY A 157 -31.30 -21.07 -16.28
C GLY A 157 -30.15 -20.35 -16.98
N HIS A 158 -30.14 -19.02 -17.00
CA HIS A 158 -29.06 -18.23 -17.61
C HIS A 158 -27.82 -18.17 -16.72
N TRP A 159 -26.65 -18.17 -17.37
CA TRP A 159 -25.37 -17.92 -16.71
C TRP A 159 -25.02 -16.44 -16.80
N GLY A 160 -24.59 -15.87 -15.68
CA GLY A 160 -24.05 -14.52 -15.59
C GLY A 160 -22.60 -14.44 -16.11
N LEU A 161 -22.00 -13.26 -15.91
CA LEU A 161 -20.60 -13.03 -16.25
C LEU A 161 -19.69 -13.90 -15.37
N THR A 162 -18.67 -14.48 -15.99
CA THR A 162 -17.60 -15.17 -15.28
C THR A 162 -16.63 -14.15 -14.69
N ASN A 163 -16.53 -14.15 -13.37
CA ASN A 163 -15.53 -13.38 -12.62
C ASN A 163 -14.31 -14.26 -12.35
N HIS A 164 -13.16 -13.65 -12.09
CA HIS A 164 -11.94 -14.39 -11.79
C HIS A 164 -11.01 -13.63 -10.86
N ALA A 165 -10.17 -14.38 -10.15
CA ALA A 165 -9.12 -13.87 -9.30
C ALA A 165 -7.89 -14.78 -9.38
N ALA A 166 -6.70 -14.18 -9.28
CA ALA A 166 -5.48 -14.96 -9.10
C ALA A 166 -5.40 -15.47 -7.65
N ILE A 167 -5.00 -16.72 -7.49
CA ILE A 167 -4.72 -17.33 -6.18
C ILE A 167 -3.35 -18.00 -6.20
N LEU A 168 -2.67 -17.99 -5.05
CA LEU A 168 -1.45 -18.77 -4.85
C LEU A 168 -1.84 -20.08 -4.15
N VAL A 169 -1.67 -21.20 -4.86
CA VAL A 169 -1.82 -22.53 -4.28
C VAL A 169 -0.44 -22.98 -3.83
N ILE A 170 -0.29 -23.17 -2.53
CA ILE A 170 0.94 -23.69 -1.93
C ILE A 170 0.73 -25.17 -1.74
N ASP A 171 1.65 -25.98 -2.25
CA ASP A 171 1.66 -27.41 -1.97
C ASP A 171 1.95 -27.61 -0.47
N PRO A 172 1.04 -28.20 0.33
CA PRO A 172 1.35 -28.52 1.71
C PRO A 172 2.44 -29.59 1.83
N ASP A 173 2.72 -30.30 0.73
CA ASP A 173 3.62 -31.44 0.61
C ASP A 173 4.95 -31.08 -0.07
N THR A 174 5.37 -29.81 -0.04
CA THR A 174 6.81 -29.62 0.21
C THR A 174 7.05 -30.21 1.57
N THR A 175 7.51 -31.46 1.59
CA THR A 175 8.32 -31.95 2.69
C THR A 175 9.23 -30.78 3.06
N ILE A 176 9.08 -30.28 4.29
CA ILE A 176 9.95 -29.19 4.74
C ILE A 176 11.25 -29.91 5.04
N GLY A 177 12.13 -29.94 4.05
CA GLY A 177 13.49 -30.40 4.28
C GLY A 177 14.04 -29.60 5.44
N LEU A 178 14.40 -30.28 6.53
CA LEU A 178 15.07 -29.61 7.63
C LEU A 178 16.45 -29.21 7.13
N ILE A 179 16.93 -28.04 7.55
CA ILE A 179 18.26 -27.58 7.16
C ILE A 179 19.26 -28.50 7.86
N ASP A 180 19.88 -29.40 7.10
CA ASP A 180 20.79 -30.41 7.62
C ASP A 180 22.26 -30.13 7.27
N ARG A 181 22.50 -29.12 6.43
CA ARG A 181 23.85 -28.74 6.01
C ARG A 181 24.00 -27.24 5.80
N VAL A 182 25.18 -26.75 6.11
CA VAL A 182 25.66 -25.40 5.81
C VAL A 182 26.98 -25.53 5.05
N GLU A 183 27.24 -24.63 4.11
CA GLU A 183 28.57 -24.51 3.51
C GLU A 183 29.05 -23.06 3.45
N THR A 184 30.37 -22.89 3.54
CA THR A 184 31.04 -21.60 3.59
C THR A 184 32.18 -21.50 2.57
N PHE A 185 32.40 -20.29 2.06
CA PHE A 185 33.55 -19.95 1.20
C PHE A 185 33.91 -18.47 1.37
N VAL A 186 35.11 -18.07 0.93
CA VAL A 186 35.64 -16.72 1.16
C VAL A 186 35.77 -15.96 -0.16
N LEU A 187 35.29 -14.70 -0.18
CA LEU A 187 35.64 -13.70 -1.18
C LEU A 187 36.85 -12.88 -0.71
N PRO A 188 37.79 -12.49 -1.60
CA PRO A 188 37.68 -12.43 -3.06
C PRO A 188 37.99 -13.72 -3.83
N GLY A 189 38.04 -14.88 -3.15
CA GLY A 189 38.11 -16.19 -3.80
C GLY A 189 36.97 -16.48 -4.77
N THR A 190 37.06 -17.60 -5.49
CA THR A 190 36.01 -18.05 -6.42
C THR A 190 34.98 -18.90 -5.67
N ASP A 191 33.68 -18.68 -5.89
CA ASP A 191 32.62 -19.60 -5.43
C ASP A 191 32.86 -20.99 -6.06
N PRO A 192 33.14 -22.03 -5.26
CA PRO A 192 33.36 -23.39 -5.78
C PRO A 192 32.13 -24.01 -6.45
N GLY A 193 30.96 -23.41 -6.26
CA GLY A 193 29.67 -23.95 -6.68
C GLY A 193 29.00 -24.79 -5.58
N PHE A 194 27.69 -24.99 -5.74
CA PHE A 194 26.85 -25.65 -4.75
C PHE A 194 27.34 -27.06 -4.42
N GLY A 195 27.54 -27.34 -3.13
CA GLY A 195 27.96 -28.64 -2.66
C GLY A 195 29.46 -28.93 -2.82
N GLN A 196 30.26 -27.94 -3.21
CA GLN A 196 31.71 -28.05 -3.40
C GLN A 196 32.52 -27.13 -2.47
N ALA A 197 31.86 -26.32 -1.65
CA ALA A 197 32.51 -25.45 -0.67
C ALA A 197 32.80 -26.22 0.64
N ASP A 198 33.33 -25.53 1.67
CA ASP A 198 33.57 -26.16 2.97
C ASP A 198 32.23 -26.46 3.65
N GLN A 199 32.00 -27.73 4.02
CA GLN A 199 30.68 -28.19 4.47
C GLN A 199 30.66 -28.51 5.96
N HIS A 200 29.60 -28.06 6.60
CA HIS A 200 29.27 -28.35 7.99
C HIS A 200 27.91 -29.05 8.08
N LEU A 201 27.88 -30.25 8.68
CA LEU A 201 26.64 -30.98 8.97
C LEU A 201 25.98 -30.42 10.23
N VAL A 202 24.69 -30.14 10.14
CA VAL A 202 23.89 -29.64 11.26
C VAL A 202 23.48 -30.80 12.14
N SER A 203 23.90 -30.77 13.41
CA SER A 203 23.71 -31.88 14.36
C SER A 203 22.25 -32.06 14.81
N ALA A 204 21.45 -30.99 14.76
CA ALA A 204 20.02 -31.00 15.00
C ALA A 204 19.34 -30.20 13.87
N PRO A 205 18.96 -30.86 12.76
CA PRO A 205 18.31 -30.19 11.64
C PRO A 205 16.99 -29.55 12.08
N GLU A 206 16.77 -28.30 11.68
CA GLU A 206 15.58 -27.51 12.00
C GLU A 206 15.13 -26.72 10.76
N ASN A 207 13.93 -26.15 10.79
CA ASN A 207 13.42 -25.29 9.72
C ASN A 207 14.06 -23.89 9.72
N ASP A 208 14.65 -23.49 10.85
CA ASP A 208 15.42 -22.25 11.04
C ASP A 208 16.56 -22.53 12.01
N LEU A 209 17.77 -22.15 11.65
CA LEU A 209 18.99 -22.37 12.46
C LEU A 209 19.37 -21.12 13.26
N PHE A 210 18.39 -20.36 13.74
CA PHE A 210 18.63 -19.17 14.52
C PHE A 210 19.47 -19.48 15.78
N GLY A 211 20.66 -18.87 15.87
CA GLY A 211 21.59 -19.08 16.98
C GLY A 211 22.39 -20.39 16.92
N TYR A 212 22.30 -21.14 15.82
CA TYR A 212 23.17 -22.28 15.57
C TYR A 212 24.63 -21.81 15.42
N ASN A 213 25.53 -22.45 16.17
CA ASN A 213 26.95 -22.14 16.13
C ASN A 213 27.71 -23.30 15.50
N PHE A 214 28.63 -22.99 14.60
CA PHE A 214 29.55 -23.93 14.01
C PHE A 214 30.91 -23.27 13.76
N ASP A 215 31.97 -24.07 13.74
CA ASP A 215 33.30 -23.61 13.38
C ASP A 215 33.51 -23.76 11.87
N THR A 216 34.12 -22.75 11.26
CA THR A 216 34.49 -22.77 9.83
C THR A 216 35.98 -22.45 9.71
N PRO A 217 36.74 -23.16 8.86
CA PRO A 217 38.10 -22.79 8.55
C PRO A 217 38.12 -21.45 7.83
N ILE A 218 39.04 -20.58 8.23
CA ILE A 218 39.31 -19.30 7.58
C ILE A 218 40.75 -19.36 7.04
N PRO A 219 41.01 -18.95 5.78
CA PRO A 219 42.36 -18.88 5.25
C PRO A 219 43.28 -18.01 6.11
N ILE A 220 44.56 -18.37 6.21
CA ILE A 220 45.53 -17.61 7.03
C ILE A 220 45.79 -16.20 6.47
N ASP A 221 45.50 -16.00 5.19
CA ASP A 221 45.57 -14.76 4.45
C ASP A 221 44.22 -14.04 4.36
N PHE A 222 43.21 -14.42 5.17
CA PHE A 222 41.95 -13.68 5.25
C PHE A 222 42.20 -12.26 5.77
N LEU A 223 41.94 -11.26 4.93
CA LEU A 223 42.20 -9.84 5.19
C LEU A 223 40.93 -9.10 5.63
N LEU A 224 41.13 -7.91 6.20
CA LEU A 224 40.03 -6.96 6.41
C LEU A 224 39.42 -6.58 5.05
N GLY A 225 38.10 -6.68 4.95
CA GLY A 225 37.36 -6.50 3.68
C GLY A 225 37.04 -7.82 2.96
N ASP A 226 37.68 -8.93 3.33
CA ASP A 226 37.26 -10.25 2.87
C ASP A 226 35.89 -10.60 3.43
N THR A 227 35.12 -11.33 2.63
CA THR A 227 33.73 -11.65 2.97
C THR A 227 33.57 -13.15 3.08
N LEU A 228 33.09 -13.62 4.24
CA LEU A 228 32.71 -15.01 4.41
C LEU A 228 31.30 -15.19 3.83
N MET A 229 31.18 -15.99 2.79
CA MET A 229 29.91 -16.36 2.18
C MET A 229 29.38 -17.62 2.84
N ILE A 230 28.06 -17.70 2.99
CA ILE A 230 27.36 -18.82 3.65
C ILE A 230 26.09 -19.16 2.88
N ARG A 231 25.82 -20.44 2.71
CA ARG A 231 24.53 -20.95 2.23
C ARG A 231 24.20 -22.27 2.91
N SER A 232 22.93 -22.63 2.90
CA SER A 232 22.41 -23.82 3.58
C SER A 232 21.71 -24.75 2.61
N GLN A 233 21.72 -26.05 2.93
CA GLN A 233 20.94 -27.06 2.24
C GLN A 233 19.96 -27.73 3.20
N ASP A 234 18.72 -27.68 2.76
CA ASP A 234 17.78 -28.77 2.64
C ASP A 234 18.13 -30.26 2.84
N SER A 235 17.41 -31.01 3.68
CA SER A 235 17.42 -32.49 3.66
C SER A 235 16.85 -33.11 2.38
N GLU A 236 16.22 -32.32 1.50
CA GLU A 236 15.78 -32.73 0.15
C GLU A 236 16.74 -32.29 -0.95
N GLY A 237 17.81 -31.59 -0.59
CA GLY A 237 18.82 -31.15 -1.51
C GLY A 237 18.64 -29.72 -2.03
N HIS A 238 17.64 -28.96 -1.55
CA HIS A 238 17.44 -27.58 -1.99
C HIS A 238 18.40 -26.62 -1.29
N TRP A 239 19.01 -25.73 -2.07
CA TRP A 239 19.93 -24.72 -1.58
C TRP A 239 19.23 -23.39 -1.34
N SER A 240 19.58 -22.73 -0.25
CA SER A 240 19.20 -21.35 0.00
C SER A 240 19.97 -20.36 -0.88
N LEU A 241 19.51 -19.10 -0.89
CA LEU A 241 20.28 -18.00 -1.42
C LEU A 241 21.60 -17.87 -0.63
N THR A 242 22.67 -17.50 -1.34
CA THR A 242 23.95 -17.25 -0.69
C THR A 242 23.91 -15.92 0.05
N ASN A 243 24.22 -15.96 1.34
CA ASN A 243 24.34 -14.80 2.21
C ASN A 243 25.81 -14.59 2.59
N HIS A 244 26.09 -13.55 3.37
CA HIS A 244 27.45 -13.21 3.77
C HIS A 244 27.53 -12.75 5.23
N VAL A 245 28.71 -12.93 5.80
CA VAL A 245 29.13 -12.43 7.10
C VAL A 245 30.33 -11.53 6.88
N VAL A 246 30.21 -10.27 7.28
CA VAL A 246 31.34 -9.32 7.28
C VAL A 246 32.05 -9.41 8.63
N ILE A 247 33.34 -9.73 8.60
CA ILE A 247 34.17 -9.80 9.81
C ILE A 247 35.00 -8.51 9.89
N ASN A 248 34.63 -7.60 10.79
CA ASN A 248 35.43 -6.41 11.12
C ASN A 248 36.43 -6.76 12.22
N GLY A 249 37.65 -7.14 11.85
CA GLY A 249 38.75 -7.35 12.78
C GLY A 249 40.09 -6.98 12.14
N SER A 250 40.74 -5.93 12.63
CA SER A 250 42.09 -5.55 12.21
C SER A 250 43.09 -5.89 13.31
N THR A 251 44.34 -6.13 12.94
CA THR A 251 45.46 -6.21 13.89
C THR A 251 46.45 -5.05 13.72
N ASP A 252 46.29 -4.24 12.66
CA ASP A 252 47.12 -3.06 12.40
C ASP A 252 46.47 -1.81 13.04
N VAL A 253 47.30 -0.93 13.56
CA VAL A 253 46.86 0.35 14.11
C VAL A 253 46.80 1.45 13.04
N ASN A 254 47.50 1.28 11.93
CA ASN A 254 47.47 2.22 10.80
C ASN A 254 46.11 2.14 10.08
N GLU A 255 45.57 0.93 9.91
CA GLU A 255 44.24 0.70 9.34
C GLU A 255 43.12 1.39 10.15
N LEU A 256 43.25 1.42 11.48
CA LEU A 256 42.32 2.20 12.34
C LEU A 256 42.29 3.68 11.93
N ALA A 257 43.45 4.27 11.63
CA ALA A 257 43.55 5.67 11.23
C ALA A 257 43.00 5.91 9.83
N ASP A 258 43.32 5.03 8.88
CA ASP A 258 42.89 5.16 7.49
C ASP A 258 41.37 5.01 7.32
N GLU A 259 40.74 4.10 8.06
CA GLU A 259 39.31 3.81 7.90
C GLU A 259 38.40 4.67 8.79
N THR A 260 38.84 4.98 10.01
CA THR A 260 37.97 5.62 11.01
C THR A 260 38.39 7.04 11.36
N GLY A 261 39.59 7.47 10.95
CA GLY A 261 40.20 8.73 11.39
C GLY A 261 40.67 8.74 12.85
N ILE A 262 40.65 7.58 13.51
CA ILE A 262 41.14 7.41 14.89
C ILE A 262 42.57 6.90 14.85
N SER A 263 43.48 7.50 15.59
CA SER A 263 44.86 6.99 15.68
C SER A 263 45.19 6.56 17.10
N ALA A 264 45.84 5.40 17.25
CA ALA A 264 46.41 4.94 18.51
C ALA A 264 47.93 4.74 18.35
N PHE A 265 48.75 5.46 19.12
CA PHE A 265 50.21 5.45 18.95
C PHE A 265 50.97 5.77 20.24
N PRO A 266 52.24 5.35 20.38
CA PRO A 266 52.92 4.40 19.50
C PRO A 266 52.35 2.98 19.64
N ASN A 267 52.50 2.16 18.61
CA ASN A 267 52.28 0.72 18.67
C ASN A 267 53.45 0.04 17.92
N PRO A 268 54.36 -0.68 18.58
CA PRO A 268 54.38 -1.02 20.01
C PRO A 268 54.57 0.17 20.97
N PHE A 269 54.12 0.04 22.21
CA PHE A 269 54.29 1.04 23.28
C PHE A 269 55.03 0.47 24.50
N ALA A 270 55.68 1.33 25.29
CA ALA A 270 56.34 0.95 26.54
C ALA A 270 55.39 1.15 27.73
N GLU A 271 55.13 2.38 28.14
CA GLU A 271 54.30 2.67 29.32
C GLU A 271 52.93 3.24 28.96
N THR A 272 52.88 4.07 27.91
CA THR A 272 51.69 4.84 27.55
C THR A 272 51.32 4.65 26.10
N VAL A 273 50.02 4.61 25.81
CA VAL A 273 49.48 4.70 24.44
C VAL A 273 48.59 5.94 24.33
N THR A 274 48.78 6.73 23.29
CA THR A 274 47.95 7.90 22.98
C THR A 274 46.87 7.51 22.00
N VAL A 275 45.62 7.82 22.33
CA VAL A 275 44.48 7.66 21.42
C VAL A 275 43.96 9.04 21.05
N GLN A 276 43.86 9.29 19.75
CA GLN A 276 43.28 10.49 19.17
C GLN A 276 41.98 10.10 18.44
N PRO A 277 40.81 10.56 18.92
CA PRO A 277 39.54 10.40 18.21
C PRO A 277 39.51 11.15 16.88
N ALA A 278 38.68 10.68 15.95
CA ALA A 278 38.33 11.44 14.75
C ALA A 278 37.61 12.76 15.12
N GLU A 279 37.83 13.82 14.34
CA GLU A 279 37.36 15.17 14.69
C GLU A 279 35.87 15.20 15.10
N ALA A 280 35.61 15.86 16.23
CA ALA A 280 34.28 16.15 16.78
C ALA A 280 33.39 14.95 17.19
N LYS A 281 33.91 13.71 17.24
CA LYS A 281 33.12 12.54 17.69
C LYS A 281 33.62 11.96 19.02
N PRO A 282 32.75 11.76 20.02
CA PRO A 282 33.11 11.05 21.24
C PRO A 282 33.43 9.59 20.91
N LEU A 283 34.51 9.07 21.49
CA LEU A 283 35.03 7.73 21.23
C LEU A 283 35.16 6.97 22.54
N ARG A 284 34.41 5.88 22.71
CA ARG A 284 34.63 4.98 23.86
C ARG A 284 35.74 4.00 23.52
N VAL A 285 36.75 3.97 24.38
CA VAL A 285 37.90 3.07 24.28
C VAL A 285 37.85 2.08 25.42
N ILE A 286 37.92 0.80 25.08
CA ILE A 286 37.93 -0.31 26.03
C ILE A 286 39.21 -1.13 25.78
N LEU A 287 40.03 -1.33 26.81
CA LEU A 287 41.26 -2.12 26.72
C LEU A 287 41.19 -3.32 27.66
N TYR A 288 41.52 -4.49 27.13
CA TYR A 288 41.75 -5.72 27.88
C TYR A 288 43.23 -6.10 27.84
N ASP A 289 43.77 -6.55 28.97
CA ASP A 289 45.13 -7.07 29.05
C ASP A 289 45.27 -8.43 28.34
N PRO A 290 46.50 -9.00 28.21
CA PRO A 290 46.71 -10.27 27.52
C PRO A 290 46.02 -11.47 28.16
N GLN A 291 45.54 -11.34 29.40
CA GLN A 291 44.76 -12.37 30.11
C GLN A 291 43.24 -12.13 30.00
N GLY A 292 42.82 -11.10 29.26
CA GLY A 292 41.41 -10.76 29.06
C GLY A 292 40.78 -9.97 30.20
N LYS A 293 41.57 -9.39 31.11
CA LYS A 293 41.05 -8.52 32.17
C LYS A 293 40.91 -7.09 31.67
N LEU A 294 39.77 -6.46 31.97
CA LEU A 294 39.52 -5.06 31.64
C LEU A 294 40.49 -4.15 32.42
N VAL A 295 41.25 -3.33 31.69
CA VAL A 295 42.20 -2.37 32.28
C VAL A 295 41.86 -0.91 31.98
N TYR A 296 41.03 -0.66 30.97
CA TYR A 296 40.58 0.68 30.62
C TYR A 296 39.19 0.64 29.99
N ASP A 297 38.31 1.56 30.37
CA ASP A 297 37.01 1.79 29.73
C ASP A 297 36.60 3.25 29.96
N LYS A 298 36.80 4.11 28.96
CA LYS A 298 36.43 5.54 29.05
C LYS A 298 35.96 6.09 27.72
N MET A 299 35.09 7.09 27.82
CA MET A 299 34.72 7.96 26.71
C MET A 299 35.76 9.07 26.54
N LEU A 300 36.30 9.22 25.35
CA LEU A 300 37.28 10.22 24.96
C LEU A 300 36.63 11.25 24.04
N THR A 301 36.80 12.53 24.36
CA THR A 301 36.34 13.66 23.52
C THR A 301 37.49 14.47 22.93
N ALA A 302 38.73 14.12 23.29
CA ALA A 302 39.96 14.74 22.84
C ALA A 302 41.10 13.71 22.88
N THR A 303 42.22 14.04 22.24
CA THR A 303 43.45 13.25 22.31
C THR A 303 43.83 12.98 23.75
N THR A 304 43.95 11.70 24.11
CA THR A 304 44.16 11.25 25.48
C THR A 304 45.30 10.26 25.54
N THR A 305 46.24 10.49 26.45
CA THR A 305 47.29 9.52 26.78
C THR A 305 46.79 8.58 27.87
N ILE A 306 46.80 7.28 27.57
CA ILE A 306 46.43 6.20 28.48
C ILE A 306 47.71 5.66 29.10
N ASP A 307 47.82 5.79 30.42
CA ASP A 307 48.93 5.25 31.19
C ASP A 307 48.66 3.79 31.58
N LEU A 308 49.55 2.90 31.13
CA LEU A 308 49.54 1.47 31.42
C LEU A 308 50.85 1.06 32.10
N ASN A 309 51.51 1.97 32.83
CA ASN A 309 52.71 1.67 33.59
C ASN A 309 52.43 0.57 34.65
N GLY A 310 53.41 -0.31 34.86
CA GLY A 310 53.31 -1.45 35.77
C GLY A 310 52.43 -2.61 35.29
N MET A 311 51.79 -2.49 34.12
CA MET A 311 51.06 -3.60 33.51
C MET A 311 52.02 -4.57 32.78
N VAL A 312 51.57 -5.81 32.54
CA VAL A 312 52.40 -6.86 31.92
C VAL A 312 52.65 -6.62 30.43
N ALA A 313 53.84 -6.94 29.92
CA ALA A 313 54.11 -6.94 28.49
C ALA A 313 53.22 -7.96 27.76
N GLY A 314 52.83 -7.66 26.52
CA GLY A 314 51.97 -8.52 25.71
C GLY A 314 50.97 -7.76 24.83
N GLY A 315 50.09 -8.52 24.17
CA GLY A 315 49.04 -7.97 23.30
C GLY A 315 47.80 -7.56 24.09
N TYR A 316 47.47 -6.27 24.05
CA TYR A 316 46.26 -5.68 24.61
C TYR A 316 45.19 -5.63 23.53
N THR A 317 44.00 -6.17 23.82
CA THR A 317 42.86 -6.04 22.90
C THR A 317 42.18 -4.70 23.14
N ALA A 318 42.16 -3.85 22.11
CA ALA A 318 41.52 -2.55 22.14
C ALA A 318 40.23 -2.56 21.32
N PHE A 319 39.14 -2.04 21.91
CA PHE A 319 37.88 -1.81 21.24
C PHE A 319 37.59 -0.32 21.17
N PHE A 320 37.15 0.11 20.00
CA PHE A 320 36.76 1.48 19.70
C PHE A 320 35.27 1.48 19.35
N TRP A 321 34.50 2.31 20.05
CA TRP A 321 33.06 2.44 19.87
C TRP A 321 32.68 3.90 19.64
N GLN A 322 31.82 4.13 18.66
CA GLN A 322 31.11 5.41 18.48
C GLN A 322 29.61 5.12 18.58
N ASP A 323 28.89 5.94 19.33
CA ASP A 323 27.48 5.74 19.63
C ASP A 323 27.15 4.34 20.21
N GLN A 324 26.41 3.51 19.46
CA GLN A 324 26.07 2.13 19.83
C GLN A 324 26.76 1.07 18.96
N GLU A 325 27.63 1.48 18.04
CA GLU A 325 28.29 0.58 17.11
C GLU A 325 29.76 0.41 17.46
N ARG A 326 30.22 -0.85 17.44
CA ARG A 326 31.63 -1.17 17.55
C ARG A 326 32.29 -0.88 16.21
N ILE A 327 32.97 0.25 16.13
CA ILE A 327 33.60 0.71 14.90
C ILE A 327 34.91 -0.02 14.61
N HIS A 328 35.67 -0.45 15.64
CA HIS A 328 36.92 -1.18 15.40
C HIS A 328 37.37 -2.04 16.58
N ARG A 329 38.15 -3.07 16.27
CA ARG A 329 38.94 -3.86 17.23
C ARG A 329 40.36 -3.97 16.68
N THR A 330 41.38 -3.70 17.52
CA THR A 330 42.79 -3.89 17.18
C THR A 330 43.60 -4.43 18.36
N THR A 331 44.83 -4.86 18.10
CA THR A 331 45.78 -5.30 19.14
C THR A 331 46.89 -4.26 19.32
N LEU A 332 47.06 -3.77 20.55
CA LEU A 332 48.15 -2.87 20.93
C LEU A 332 49.24 -3.69 21.64
N ILE A 333 50.50 -3.56 21.20
CA ILE A 333 51.61 -4.36 21.70
C ILE A 333 52.38 -3.56 22.76
N LYS A 334 52.35 -4.03 24.01
CA LYS A 334 53.21 -3.51 25.09
C LYS A 334 54.52 -4.28 25.13
N GLN A 335 55.65 -3.56 25.09
CA GLN A 335 57.00 -4.13 25.19
C GLN A 335 57.49 -4.29 26.63
#